data_AF-A0A7K2YMN1-F1
#
_entry.id   AF-A0A7K2YMN1-F1
#
_cell.length_a   1.000
_cell.length_b   1.000
_cell.length_c   1.000
_cell.angle_alpha   90.00
_cell.angle_beta   90.00
_cell.angle_gamma   90.00
#
_symmetry.space_group_name_H-M   'P 1'
#
loop_
_entity.id
_entity.type
_entity.pdbx_description
1 polymer ?
#
loop_
_entity_poly.entity_id
_entity_poly.type
_entity_poly.pdbx_seq_one_letter_code
_entity_poly.pdbx_strand_id
1 'polypeptide(L)'
;LDKPKNEDDVPKGPWANENIGDGADVLAILATRAEASFPDATFTVTTRSGGQHLYFLAPDGPGLPSTVGKHGWKVDTRAHGGYVIAAGSIIGARPYTINRDGDVTPLPDWLLALLRPAPVTRRTVPTPIPRDTSAYAAAALRNETANVAGTAEGGRNAALVRAARALGRLVASGDLPRAVVEDALKEGAMGSGLTERESVPAITSALNWSIAHNSRSAA
;
A
#
# COMPACT_ATOMS: atom_id res chain seq x y z
N LEU A 1 11.78 4.00 9.12
CA LEU A 1 12.06 3.10 10.24
C LEU A 1 11.43 3.71 11.46
N ASP A 2 10.36 3.09 11.93
CA ASP A 2 9.51 3.70 12.94
C ASP A 2 9.83 3.14 14.33
N LYS A 3 9.57 3.96 15.34
CA LYS A 3 9.56 3.53 16.74
C LYS A 3 8.16 3.02 17.12
N PRO A 4 8.04 2.17 18.16
CA PRO A 4 6.77 1.89 18.80
C PRO A 4 6.09 3.18 19.25
N LYS A 5 4.76 3.27 19.12
CA LYS A 5 4.00 4.43 19.59
C LYS A 5 3.77 4.39 21.10
N ASN A 6 3.72 3.19 21.67
CA ASN A 6 3.51 2.88 23.08
C ASN A 6 3.97 1.43 23.35
N GLU A 7 3.83 0.99 24.60
CA GLU A 7 4.26 -0.35 25.04
C GLU A 7 3.45 -1.49 24.40
N ASP A 8 2.21 -1.23 24.00
CA ASP A 8 1.33 -2.22 23.35
C ASP A 8 1.59 -2.35 21.84
N ASP A 9 2.35 -1.43 21.26
CA ASP A 9 2.78 -1.47 19.88
C ASP A 9 3.97 -2.43 19.78
N VAL A 10 3.66 -3.72 19.71
CA VAL A 10 4.63 -4.82 19.68
C VAL A 10 4.64 -5.54 18.32
N PRO A 11 5.76 -6.21 17.96
CA PRO A 11 5.84 -7.03 16.74
C PRO A 11 4.76 -8.12 16.72
N LYS A 12 4.23 -8.43 15.51
CA LYS A 12 3.20 -9.46 15.31
C LYS A 12 3.58 -10.43 14.20
N GLY A 13 2.93 -11.59 14.21
CA GLY A 13 3.11 -12.63 13.18
C GLY A 13 4.55 -13.14 13.14
N PRO A 14 5.21 -13.17 11.96
CA PRO A 14 6.57 -13.74 11.83
C PRO A 14 7.64 -12.96 12.62
N TRP A 15 7.33 -11.78 13.15
CA TRP A 15 8.24 -10.94 13.93
C TRP A 15 8.02 -11.06 15.44
N ALA A 16 6.98 -11.78 15.90
CA ALA A 16 6.60 -11.82 17.32
C ALA A 16 7.62 -12.49 18.24
N ASN A 17 8.41 -13.42 17.71
CA ASN A 17 9.41 -14.18 18.47
C ASN A 17 10.84 -13.65 18.27
N GLU A 18 10.99 -12.57 17.51
CA GLU A 18 12.28 -11.95 17.25
C GLU A 18 12.51 -10.87 18.31
N ASN A 19 13.74 -10.73 18.82
CA ASN A 19 14.08 -9.71 19.82
C ASN A 19 14.18 -8.32 19.16
N ILE A 20 13.02 -7.73 18.84
CA ILE A 20 12.88 -6.51 18.05
C ILE A 20 12.21 -5.43 18.91
N GLY A 21 12.90 -4.29 19.07
CA GLY A 21 12.37 -3.09 19.70
C GLY A 21 11.77 -2.10 18.71
N ASP A 22 12.28 -2.02 17.47
CA ASP A 22 11.80 -1.05 16.48
C ASP A 22 12.09 -1.43 15.02
N GLY A 23 11.78 -0.52 14.09
CA GLY A 23 12.02 -0.73 12.66
C GLY A 23 13.50 -0.82 12.25
N ALA A 24 14.43 -0.28 13.04
CA ALA A 24 15.86 -0.43 12.80
C ALA A 24 16.30 -1.86 13.10
N ASP A 25 15.82 -2.47 14.18
CA ASP A 25 16.08 -3.89 14.48
C ASP A 25 15.54 -4.81 13.37
N VAL A 26 14.33 -4.51 12.87
CA VAL A 26 13.75 -5.23 11.73
C VAL A 26 14.65 -5.10 10.49
N LEU A 27 15.10 -3.89 10.16
CA LEU A 27 15.97 -3.68 9.01
C LEU A 27 17.34 -4.37 9.19
N ALA A 28 17.87 -4.43 10.41
CA ALA A 28 19.10 -5.16 10.73
C ALA A 28 18.93 -6.66 10.53
N ILE A 29 17.82 -7.25 10.98
CA ILE A 29 17.51 -8.65 10.73
C ILE A 29 17.37 -8.93 9.23
N LEU A 30 16.71 -8.05 8.48
CA LEU A 30 16.58 -8.18 7.02
C LEU A 30 17.95 -8.13 6.33
N ALA A 31 18.84 -7.24 6.76
CA ALA A 31 20.20 -7.16 6.24
C ALA A 31 20.98 -8.45 6.53
N THR A 32 20.93 -8.95 7.78
CA THR A 32 21.56 -10.23 8.16
C THR A 32 21.03 -11.41 7.35
N ARG A 33 19.71 -11.51 7.14
CA ARG A 33 19.09 -12.56 6.32
C ARG A 33 19.50 -12.48 4.85
N ALA A 34 19.88 -11.30 4.38
CA ALA A 34 20.41 -11.06 3.05
C ALA A 34 21.94 -11.11 2.99
N GLU A 35 22.62 -11.52 4.07
CA GLU A 35 24.09 -11.55 4.20
C GLU A 35 24.74 -10.19 3.90
N ALA A 36 24.04 -9.10 4.23
CA ALA A 36 24.45 -7.73 3.97
C ALA A 36 24.62 -6.93 5.27
N SER A 37 25.38 -5.85 5.20
CA SER A 37 25.48 -4.88 6.29
C SER A 37 24.24 -3.99 6.37
N PHE A 38 23.99 -3.44 7.56
CA PHE A 38 22.96 -2.42 7.73
C PHE A 38 23.24 -1.21 6.82
N PRO A 39 22.25 -0.70 6.05
CA PRO A 39 22.51 0.27 5.00
C PRO A 39 22.48 1.72 5.52
N ASP A 40 23.27 2.04 6.54
CA ASP A 40 23.33 3.37 7.18
C ASP A 40 24.28 4.37 6.50
N ALA A 41 25.05 3.93 5.51
CA ALA A 41 25.94 4.75 4.70
C ALA A 41 25.18 5.54 3.62
N THR A 42 24.17 6.31 4.03
CA THR A 42 23.38 7.18 3.14
C THR A 42 22.76 8.35 3.90
N PHE A 43 22.38 9.43 3.21
CA PHE A 43 21.67 10.56 3.82
C PHE A 43 20.52 10.08 4.72
N THR A 44 20.55 10.48 5.99
CA THR A 44 19.64 9.95 7.01
C THR A 44 19.05 11.07 7.86
N VAL A 45 17.74 11.02 8.07
CA VAL A 45 16.98 12.00 8.86
C VAL A 45 16.29 11.30 10.02
N THR A 46 16.50 11.81 11.23
CA THR A 46 15.73 11.42 12.42
C THR A 46 14.37 12.11 12.38
N THR A 47 13.31 11.33 12.59
CA THR A 47 11.93 11.83 12.55
C THR A 47 11.50 12.39 13.90
N ARG A 48 10.40 13.16 13.93
CA ARG A 48 9.85 13.73 15.16
C ARG A 48 9.54 12.71 16.27
N SER A 49 9.34 11.44 15.91
CA SER A 49 9.03 10.35 16.85
C SER A 49 10.27 9.52 17.22
N GLY A 50 11.47 9.97 16.84
CA GLY A 50 12.73 9.26 17.10
C GLY A 50 13.02 8.10 16.14
N GLY A 51 12.22 7.93 15.09
CA GLY A 51 12.49 7.00 14.01
C GLY A 51 13.51 7.58 13.02
N GLN A 52 13.76 6.88 11.92
CA GLN A 52 14.71 7.29 10.88
C GLN A 52 14.13 7.15 9.46
N HIS A 53 14.44 8.11 8.60
CA HIS A 53 14.32 8.00 7.15
C HIS A 53 15.71 7.82 6.56
N LEU A 54 15.93 6.72 5.86
CA LEU A 54 17.15 6.46 5.08
C LEU A 54 16.79 6.75 3.62
N TYR A 55 17.52 7.65 2.98
CA TYR A 55 17.27 8.04 1.60
C TYR A 55 18.18 7.25 0.68
N PHE A 56 17.68 6.77 -0.45
CA PHE A 56 18.48 6.07 -1.45
C PHE A 56 18.15 6.58 -2.84
N LEU A 57 19.11 6.54 -3.76
CA LEU A 57 18.85 6.81 -5.16
C LEU A 57 18.00 5.66 -5.70
N ALA A 58 16.89 6.03 -6.35
CA ALA A 58 16.04 5.05 -7.01
C ALA A 58 16.81 4.38 -8.16
N PRO A 59 16.67 3.07 -8.36
CA PRO A 59 17.27 2.39 -9.51
C PRO A 59 16.59 2.82 -10.82
N ASP A 60 17.30 2.65 -11.92
CA ASP A 60 16.73 2.85 -13.26
C ASP A 60 15.59 1.87 -13.55
N GLY A 61 14.62 2.29 -14.36
CA GLY A 61 13.49 1.48 -14.80
C GLY A 61 12.13 1.90 -14.22
N PRO A 62 11.13 0.99 -14.20
CA PRO A 62 9.82 1.30 -13.66
C PRO A 62 9.92 1.68 -12.18
N GLY A 63 9.35 2.82 -11.81
CA GLY A 63 9.40 3.32 -10.43
C GLY A 63 8.87 2.31 -9.41
N LEU A 64 9.57 2.18 -8.28
CA LEU A 64 9.13 1.34 -7.16
C LEU A 64 7.85 1.92 -6.52
N PRO A 65 6.89 1.07 -6.11
CA PRO A 65 5.73 1.54 -5.37
C PRO A 65 6.10 1.85 -3.91
N SER A 66 5.38 2.80 -3.31
CA SER A 66 5.41 2.96 -1.86
C SER A 66 4.77 1.76 -1.16
N THR A 67 5.29 1.36 -0.01
CA THR A 67 4.76 0.25 0.78
C THR A 67 4.59 0.61 2.25
N VAL A 68 3.56 0.03 2.86
CA VAL A 68 3.26 0.19 4.29
C VAL A 68 3.05 -1.20 4.88
N GLY A 69 3.81 -1.55 5.91
CA GLY A 69 3.71 -2.81 6.64
C GLY A 69 3.95 -4.08 5.80
N LYS A 70 4.65 -3.97 4.66
CA LYS A 70 4.90 -5.11 3.75
C LYS A 70 6.19 -5.86 4.03
N HIS A 71 7.26 -5.14 4.37
CA HIS A 71 8.61 -5.72 4.42
C HIS A 71 9.07 -6.00 5.85
N GLY A 72 8.28 -5.60 6.84
CA GLY A 72 8.53 -5.89 8.22
C GLY A 72 7.76 -4.95 9.14
N TRP A 73 7.66 -5.32 10.40
CA TRP A 73 7.07 -4.44 11.40
C TRP A 73 7.89 -3.13 11.48
N LYS A 74 7.22 -1.97 11.45
CA LYS A 74 7.86 -0.63 11.51
C LYS A 74 8.83 -0.29 10.36
N VAL A 75 8.78 -1.04 9.27
CA VAL A 75 9.55 -0.78 8.04
C VAL A 75 8.60 -0.52 6.88
N ASP A 76 8.56 0.74 6.48
CA ASP A 76 7.79 1.25 5.34
C ASP A 76 8.74 1.83 4.28
N THR A 77 8.30 1.85 3.02
CA THR A 77 9.02 2.53 1.94
C THR A 77 8.18 3.61 1.28
N ARG A 78 8.81 4.74 0.97
CA ARG A 78 8.23 5.83 0.19
C ARG A 78 9.00 5.97 -1.10
N ALA A 79 8.29 5.86 -2.22
CA ALA A 79 8.84 5.91 -3.57
C ALA A 79 7.84 6.63 -4.48
N HIS A 80 7.64 6.19 -5.72
CA HIS A 80 6.76 6.89 -6.67
C HIS A 80 5.35 7.09 -6.10
N GLY A 81 4.84 8.32 -6.17
CA GLY A 81 3.53 8.72 -5.63
C GLY A 81 3.46 8.82 -4.10
N GLY A 82 4.57 8.61 -3.39
CA GLY A 82 4.69 8.82 -1.95
C GLY A 82 5.57 10.03 -1.63
N TYR A 83 5.48 10.51 -0.39
CA TYR A 83 6.34 11.58 0.12
C TYR A 83 6.70 11.32 1.58
N VAL A 84 7.75 12.00 2.03
CA VAL A 84 8.19 12.09 3.42
C VAL A 84 8.27 13.55 3.82
N ILE A 85 8.19 13.83 5.13
CA ILE A 85 8.46 15.16 5.65
C ILE A 85 9.97 15.40 5.60
N ALA A 86 10.36 16.53 5.03
CA ALA A 86 11.76 16.89 4.80
C ALA A 86 12.47 17.28 6.11
N ALA A 87 13.80 17.12 6.10
CA ALA A 87 14.67 17.63 7.15
C ALA A 87 14.45 19.14 7.36
N GLY A 88 14.61 19.60 8.60
CA GLY A 88 14.36 20.99 9.00
C GLY A 88 12.89 21.31 9.30
N SER A 89 11.95 20.43 8.94
CA SER A 89 10.55 20.60 9.33
C SER A 89 10.34 20.42 10.83
N ILE A 90 9.39 21.16 11.41
CA ILE A 90 9.02 21.07 12.83
C ILE A 90 7.53 20.77 12.94
N ILE A 91 7.16 19.73 13.70
CA ILE A 91 5.76 19.35 13.96
C ILE A 91 5.58 19.14 15.46
N GLY A 92 4.66 19.90 16.07
CA GLY A 92 4.39 19.81 17.52
C GLY A 92 5.65 20.06 18.35
N ALA A 93 6.42 21.09 17.98
CA ALA A 93 7.72 21.45 18.57
C ALA A 93 8.84 20.38 18.46
N ARG A 94 8.62 19.30 17.71
CA ARG A 94 9.63 18.25 17.49
C ARG A 94 10.16 18.31 16.05
N PRO A 95 11.48 18.46 15.87
CA PRO A 95 12.08 18.61 14.54
C PRO A 95 12.28 17.27 13.82
N TYR A 96 12.39 17.35 12.49
CA TYR A 96 13.05 16.35 11.65
C TYR A 96 14.50 16.80 11.46
N THR A 97 15.45 16.07 12.03
CA THR A 97 16.87 16.49 12.08
C THR A 97 17.72 15.61 11.18
N ILE A 98 18.68 16.21 10.48
CA ILE A 98 19.69 15.45 9.74
C ILE A 98 20.56 14.72 10.76
N ASN A 99 20.59 13.39 10.68
CA ASN A 99 21.44 12.52 11.51
C ASN A 99 22.76 12.22 10.80
N ARG A 100 22.71 12.05 9.47
CA ARG A 100 23.87 11.90 8.61
C ARG A 100 23.72 12.84 7.42
N ASP A 101 24.59 13.84 7.38
CA ASP A 101 24.69 14.80 6.28
C ASP A 101 25.77 14.34 5.30
N GLY A 102 25.37 13.56 4.31
CA GLY A 102 26.23 13.02 3.27
C GLY A 102 25.41 12.65 2.05
N ASP A 103 26.07 12.19 0.99
CA ASP A 103 25.40 11.89 -0.26
C ASP A 103 24.36 10.77 -0.11
N VAL A 104 23.29 10.89 -0.88
CA VAL A 104 22.34 9.80 -1.08
C VAL A 104 23.03 8.71 -1.90
N THR A 105 23.13 7.50 -1.37
CA THR A 105 23.77 6.38 -2.06
C THR A 105 22.76 5.55 -2.86
N PRO A 106 23.22 4.76 -3.86
CA PRO A 106 22.36 3.83 -4.58
C PRO A 106 21.61 2.88 -3.65
N LEU A 107 20.35 2.58 -3.97
CA LEU A 107 19.58 1.58 -3.24
C LEU A 107 20.31 0.23 -3.30
N PRO A 108 20.64 -0.39 -2.14
CA PRO A 108 21.34 -1.67 -2.13
C PRO A 108 20.54 -2.77 -2.85
N ASP A 109 21.23 -3.63 -3.60
CA ASP A 109 20.58 -4.67 -4.42
C ASP A 109 19.72 -5.61 -3.60
N TRP A 110 20.14 -5.97 -2.39
CA TRP A 110 19.34 -6.83 -1.51
C TRP A 110 18.03 -6.18 -1.09
N LEU A 111 18.04 -4.85 -0.87
CA LEU A 111 16.84 -4.09 -0.54
C LEU A 111 15.98 -3.93 -1.79
N LEU A 112 16.57 -3.66 -2.95
CA LEU A 112 15.86 -3.65 -4.23
C LEU A 112 15.15 -4.98 -4.49
N ALA A 113 15.83 -6.11 -4.28
CA ALA A 113 15.24 -7.45 -4.43
C ALA A 113 14.04 -7.66 -3.49
N LEU A 114 14.14 -7.17 -2.25
CA LEU A 114 13.05 -7.21 -1.26
C LEU A 114 11.85 -6.33 -1.68
N LEU A 115 12.11 -5.16 -2.27
CA LEU A 115 11.06 -4.19 -2.66
C LEU A 115 10.40 -4.50 -4.00
N ARG A 116 11.05 -5.28 -4.86
CA ARG A 116 10.46 -5.69 -6.13
C ARG A 116 9.24 -6.58 -5.86
N PRO A 117 8.07 -6.28 -6.48
CA PRO A 117 6.95 -7.19 -6.42
C PRO A 117 7.37 -8.57 -6.90
N ALA A 118 7.03 -9.62 -6.15
CA ALA A 118 7.19 -10.98 -6.64
C ALA A 118 6.55 -11.07 -8.04
N PRO A 119 7.21 -11.72 -9.03
CA PRO A 119 6.61 -11.91 -10.33
C PRO A 119 5.25 -12.57 -10.12
N VAL A 120 4.19 -11.91 -10.60
CA VAL A 120 2.87 -12.55 -10.59
C VAL A 120 2.98 -13.71 -11.56
N THR A 121 3.20 -14.92 -11.04
CA THR A 121 2.97 -16.13 -11.81
C THR A 121 1.49 -16.08 -12.19
N ARG A 122 1.19 -15.67 -13.43
CA ARG A 122 -0.14 -15.81 -14.01
C ARG A 122 -0.40 -17.31 -14.05
N ARG A 123 -0.98 -17.83 -12.97
CA ARG A 123 -1.60 -19.15 -13.01
C ARG A 123 -2.67 -19.02 -14.08
N THR A 124 -2.49 -19.71 -15.20
CA THR A 124 -3.54 -19.88 -16.20
C THR A 124 -4.71 -20.50 -15.47
N VAL A 125 -5.68 -19.66 -15.11
CA VAL A 125 -6.96 -20.12 -14.58
C VAL A 125 -7.58 -20.94 -15.71
N PRO A 126 -8.05 -22.17 -15.47
CA PRO A 126 -8.84 -22.88 -16.46
C PRO A 126 -9.91 -21.95 -17.01
N THR A 127 -10.07 -21.93 -18.33
CA THR A 127 -11.07 -21.13 -19.04
C THR A 127 -12.39 -21.28 -18.30
N PRO A 128 -13.02 -20.18 -17.83
CA PRO A 128 -14.28 -20.30 -17.12
C PRO A 128 -15.27 -21.00 -18.05
N ILE A 129 -15.87 -22.08 -17.57
CA ILE A 129 -17.13 -22.61 -18.11
C ILE A 129 -18.07 -21.40 -18.23
N PRO A 130 -18.81 -21.20 -19.34
CA PRO A 130 -19.74 -20.09 -19.47
C PRO A 130 -20.72 -20.11 -18.30
N ARG A 131 -20.47 -19.28 -17.29
CA ARG A 131 -21.45 -18.93 -16.29
C ARG A 131 -22.25 -17.78 -16.87
N ASP A 132 -23.51 -17.68 -16.47
CA ASP A 132 -24.28 -16.48 -16.66
C ASP A 132 -23.52 -15.29 -16.05
N THR A 133 -22.85 -14.53 -16.92
CA THR A 133 -21.95 -13.43 -16.55
C THR A 133 -22.72 -12.33 -15.84
N SER A 134 -24.00 -12.16 -16.16
CA SER A 134 -24.92 -11.23 -15.51
C SER A 134 -25.19 -11.61 -14.05
N ALA A 135 -25.51 -12.88 -13.78
CA ALA A 135 -25.74 -13.36 -12.42
C ALA A 135 -24.48 -13.23 -11.53
N TYR A 136 -23.31 -13.53 -12.10
CA TYR A 136 -22.02 -13.35 -11.41
C TYR A 136 -21.72 -11.88 -11.13
N ALA A 137 -21.87 -11.01 -12.12
CA ALA A 137 -21.63 -9.58 -11.98
C ALA A 137 -22.55 -8.93 -10.92
N ALA A 138 -23.84 -9.30 -10.93
CA ALA A 138 -24.81 -8.85 -9.93
C ALA A 138 -24.46 -9.35 -8.52
N ALA A 139 -24.00 -10.60 -8.38
CA ALA A 139 -23.54 -11.14 -7.10
C ALA A 139 -22.27 -10.44 -6.60
N ALA A 140 -21.31 -10.17 -7.48
CA ALA A 140 -20.10 -9.44 -7.15
C ALA A 140 -20.41 -8.02 -6.66
N LEU A 141 -21.30 -7.30 -7.37
CA LEU A 141 -21.76 -5.96 -6.97
C LEU A 141 -22.39 -5.97 -5.58
N ARG A 142 -23.31 -6.91 -5.31
CA ARG A 142 -23.96 -7.05 -3.99
C ARG A 142 -22.95 -7.34 -2.88
N ASN A 143 -22.06 -8.31 -3.09
CA ASN A 143 -21.10 -8.74 -2.08
C ASN A 143 -20.09 -7.63 -1.75
N GLU A 144 -19.53 -6.97 -2.75
CA GLU A 144 -18.56 -5.89 -2.53
C GLU A 144 -19.22 -4.68 -1.85
N THR A 145 -20.46 -4.34 -2.23
CA THR A 145 -21.22 -3.27 -1.57
C THR A 145 -21.50 -3.59 -0.10
N ALA A 146 -21.93 -4.82 0.19
CA ALA A 146 -22.16 -5.28 1.57
C ALA A 146 -20.86 -5.29 2.40
N ASN A 147 -19.73 -5.69 1.81
CA ASN A 147 -18.42 -5.66 2.47
C ASN A 147 -18.03 -4.23 2.87
N VAL A 148 -18.23 -3.24 1.98
CA VAL A 148 -17.96 -1.83 2.28
C VAL A 148 -18.86 -1.37 3.43
N ALA A 149 -20.18 -1.61 3.33
CA ALA A 149 -21.14 -1.21 4.35
C ALA A 149 -20.84 -1.79 5.74
N GLY A 150 -20.41 -3.05 5.81
CA GLY A 150 -20.09 -3.75 7.05
C GLY A 150 -18.69 -3.43 7.64
N THR A 151 -17.89 -2.57 7.00
CA THR A 151 -16.52 -2.31 7.46
C THR A 151 -16.48 -1.35 8.65
N ALA A 152 -15.83 -1.76 9.73
CA ALA A 152 -15.61 -0.95 10.93
C ALA A 152 -14.68 0.26 10.69
N GLU A 153 -14.73 1.22 11.62
CA GLU A 153 -13.91 2.43 11.58
C GLU A 153 -12.40 2.11 11.50
N GLY A 154 -11.66 2.96 10.78
CA GLY A 154 -10.23 2.75 10.48
C GLY A 154 -9.97 1.91 9.21
N GLY A 155 -10.93 1.12 8.74
CA GLY A 155 -10.79 0.27 7.53
C GLY A 155 -11.61 0.72 6.30
N ARG A 156 -12.57 1.62 6.47
CA ARG A 156 -13.65 1.92 5.50
C ARG A 156 -13.14 2.36 4.14
N ASN A 157 -12.26 3.36 4.09
CA ASN A 157 -11.71 3.86 2.83
C ASN A 157 -10.88 2.79 2.10
N ALA A 158 -10.13 1.97 2.84
CA ALA A 158 -9.36 0.88 2.26
C ALA A 158 -10.27 -0.22 1.68
N ALA A 159 -11.38 -0.55 2.35
CA ALA A 159 -12.40 -1.46 1.84
C ALA A 159 -13.05 -0.90 0.56
N LEU A 160 -13.43 0.39 0.57
CA LEU A 160 -14.02 1.07 -0.58
C LEU A 160 -13.11 1.05 -1.81
N VAL A 161 -11.82 1.39 -1.64
CA VAL A 161 -10.84 1.38 -2.75
C VAL A 161 -10.63 -0.05 -3.29
N ARG A 162 -10.61 -1.07 -2.41
CA ARG A 162 -10.51 -2.47 -2.84
C ARG A 162 -11.75 -2.89 -3.64
N ALA A 163 -12.93 -2.57 -3.16
CA ALA A 163 -14.21 -2.88 -3.81
C ALA A 163 -14.31 -2.20 -5.19
N ALA A 164 -14.00 -0.90 -5.28
CA ALA A 164 -13.96 -0.16 -6.54
C ALA A 164 -12.97 -0.77 -7.54
N ARG A 165 -11.78 -1.18 -7.09
CA ARG A 165 -10.82 -1.87 -7.97
C ARG A 165 -11.31 -3.23 -8.44
N ALA A 166 -11.97 -3.99 -7.56
CA ALA A 166 -12.51 -5.30 -7.91
C ALA A 166 -13.61 -5.19 -8.96
N LEU A 167 -14.60 -4.31 -8.73
CA LEU A 167 -15.73 -4.08 -9.62
C LEU A 167 -15.31 -3.36 -10.91
N GLY A 168 -14.27 -2.52 -10.88
CA GLY A 168 -13.75 -1.86 -12.08
C GLY A 168 -13.29 -2.81 -13.19
N ARG A 169 -12.94 -4.06 -12.85
CA ARG A 169 -12.66 -5.11 -13.85
C ARG A 169 -13.91 -5.53 -14.63
N LEU A 170 -15.06 -5.59 -13.94
CA LEU A 170 -16.36 -5.90 -14.53
C LEU A 170 -16.91 -4.73 -15.34
N VAL A 171 -16.55 -3.50 -14.96
CA VAL A 171 -16.80 -2.32 -15.80
C VAL A 171 -15.94 -2.38 -17.07
N ALA A 172 -14.66 -2.74 -16.96
CA ALA A 172 -13.77 -2.87 -18.11
C ALA A 172 -14.17 -3.98 -19.09
N SER A 173 -14.76 -5.08 -18.60
CA SER A 173 -15.29 -6.15 -19.44
C SER A 173 -16.68 -5.87 -20.02
N GLY A 174 -17.35 -4.80 -19.58
CA GLY A 174 -18.72 -4.46 -19.99
C GLY A 174 -19.82 -5.22 -19.23
N ASP A 175 -19.48 -6.03 -18.24
CA ASP A 175 -20.43 -6.81 -17.45
C ASP A 175 -21.19 -5.96 -16.42
N LEU A 176 -20.65 -4.79 -16.03
CA LEU A 176 -21.33 -3.82 -15.17
C LEU A 176 -21.24 -2.39 -15.73
N PRO A 177 -22.36 -1.64 -15.77
CA PRO A 177 -22.31 -0.21 -16.03
C PRO A 177 -21.57 0.53 -14.92
N ARG A 178 -20.68 1.46 -15.30
CA ARG A 178 -19.91 2.26 -14.34
C ARG A 178 -20.81 2.99 -13.32
N ALA A 179 -21.88 3.62 -13.79
CA ALA A 179 -22.79 4.39 -12.93
C ALA A 179 -23.41 3.52 -11.82
N VAL A 180 -23.81 2.29 -12.17
CA VAL A 180 -24.38 1.33 -11.21
C VAL A 180 -23.36 0.95 -10.12
N VAL A 181 -22.09 0.82 -10.48
CA VAL A 181 -21.01 0.56 -9.51
C VAL A 181 -20.74 1.78 -8.62
N GLU A 182 -20.71 2.98 -9.20
CA GLU A 182 -20.51 4.23 -8.45
C GLU A 182 -21.63 4.46 -7.43
N ASP A 183 -22.89 4.28 -7.83
CA ASP A 183 -24.06 4.43 -6.95
C ASP A 183 -24.06 3.41 -5.81
N ALA A 184 -23.85 2.13 -6.13
CA ALA A 184 -23.84 1.07 -5.11
C ALA A 184 -22.70 1.24 -4.10
N LEU A 185 -21.49 1.58 -4.56
CA LEU A 185 -20.36 1.81 -3.65
C LEU A 185 -20.52 3.08 -2.83
N LYS A 186 -21.16 4.12 -3.37
CA LYS A 186 -21.51 5.32 -2.61
C LYS A 186 -22.50 4.98 -1.49
N GLU A 187 -23.55 4.23 -1.79
CA GLU A 187 -24.52 3.76 -0.80
C GLU A 187 -23.83 2.92 0.30
N GLY A 188 -23.00 1.96 -0.09
CA GLY A 188 -22.24 1.13 0.86
C GLY A 188 -21.26 1.96 1.71
N ALA A 189 -20.57 2.93 1.12
CA ALA A 189 -19.66 3.81 1.84
C ALA A 189 -20.41 4.65 2.89
N MET A 190 -21.56 5.22 2.53
CA MET A 190 -22.40 5.97 3.45
C MET A 190 -22.94 5.08 4.58
N GLY A 191 -23.36 3.84 4.27
CA GLY A 191 -23.77 2.85 5.28
C GLY A 191 -22.66 2.48 6.26
N SER A 192 -21.40 2.54 5.82
CA SER A 192 -20.23 2.36 6.71
C SER A 192 -19.91 3.60 7.55
N GLY A 193 -20.44 4.79 7.21
CA GLY A 193 -20.15 6.05 7.88
C GLY A 193 -19.09 6.94 7.20
N LEU A 194 -18.76 6.69 5.93
CA LEU A 194 -17.98 7.63 5.11
C LEU A 194 -18.90 8.73 4.53
N THR A 195 -18.37 9.94 4.39
CA THR A 195 -19.09 11.02 3.72
C THR A 195 -18.98 10.93 2.21
N GLU A 196 -19.88 11.58 1.47
CA GLU A 196 -19.82 11.66 0.01
C GLU A 196 -18.52 12.33 -0.48
N ARG A 197 -18.03 13.35 0.25
CA ARG A 197 -16.78 14.05 -0.07
C ARG A 197 -15.55 13.15 0.03
N GLU A 198 -15.58 12.13 0.90
CA GLU A 198 -14.49 11.16 1.04
C GLU A 198 -14.64 10.00 0.04
N SER A 199 -15.86 9.54 -0.17
CA SER A 199 -16.14 8.32 -0.94
C SER A 199 -16.10 8.55 -2.45
N VAL A 200 -16.65 9.64 -2.97
CA VAL A 200 -16.71 9.90 -4.42
C VAL A 200 -15.31 9.96 -5.07
N PRO A 201 -14.35 10.77 -4.56
CA PRO A 201 -13.01 10.81 -5.17
C PRO A 201 -12.27 9.47 -5.07
N ALA A 202 -12.47 8.71 -3.99
CA ALA A 202 -11.88 7.39 -3.80
C ALA A 202 -12.44 6.37 -4.81
N ILE A 203 -13.76 6.34 -5.00
CA ILE A 203 -14.43 5.49 -5.98
C ILE A 203 -13.97 5.84 -7.39
N THR A 204 -14.04 7.12 -7.78
CA THR A 204 -13.69 7.58 -9.13
C THR A 204 -12.23 7.25 -9.47
N SER A 205 -11.29 7.57 -8.57
CA SER A 205 -9.86 7.30 -8.81
C SER A 205 -9.55 5.80 -8.88
N ALA A 206 -10.14 4.99 -8.01
CA ALA A 206 -9.96 3.54 -8.00
C ALA A 206 -10.56 2.86 -9.24
N LEU A 207 -11.74 3.29 -9.68
CA LEU A 207 -12.37 2.80 -10.91
C LEU A 207 -11.57 3.20 -12.15
N ASN A 208 -11.15 4.47 -12.27
CA ASN A 208 -10.32 4.92 -13.39
C ASN A 208 -9.04 4.09 -13.49
N TRP A 209 -8.36 3.88 -12.36
CA TRP A 209 -7.17 3.05 -12.30
C TRP A 209 -7.48 1.61 -12.75
N SER A 210 -8.51 0.96 -12.18
CA SER A 210 -8.82 -0.43 -12.49
C SER A 210 -9.23 -0.63 -13.95
N ILE A 211 -10.06 0.26 -14.49
CA ILE A 211 -10.49 0.22 -15.89
C ILE A 211 -9.26 0.36 -16.80
N ALA A 212 -8.40 1.36 -16.58
CA ALA A 212 -7.20 1.55 -17.38
C ALA A 212 -6.25 0.33 -17.38
N HIS A 213 -6.17 -0.40 -16.26
CA HIS A 213 -5.27 -1.56 -16.11
C HIS A 213 -5.91 -2.91 -16.51
N ASN A 214 -7.21 -2.95 -16.80
CA ASN A 214 -7.93 -4.16 -17.20
C ASN A 214 -8.66 -4.03 -18.54
N SER A 215 -8.64 -2.84 -19.15
CA SER A 215 -8.97 -2.65 -20.56
C SER A 215 -7.95 -3.47 -21.36
N ARG A 216 -8.39 -4.52 -22.05
CA ARG A 216 -7.50 -5.21 -22.99
C ARG A 216 -7.09 -4.18 -24.05
N SER A 217 -5.81 -4.13 -24.44
CA SER A 217 -5.45 -3.55 -25.73
C SER A 217 -6.28 -4.27 -26.78
N ALA A 218 -7.23 -3.57 -27.36
CA ALA A 218 -7.94 -4.02 -28.54
C ALA A 218 -7.01 -3.80 -29.73
N ALA A 219 -6.20 -4.81 -30.03
CA ALA A 219 -5.65 -5.18 -31.35
C ALA A 219 -4.68 -6.35 -31.17
#